data_AF-A0A7X8HJD5-F1
#
_entry.id   AF-A0A7X8HJD5-F1
#
_cell.length_a   1.000
_cell.length_b   1.000
_cell.length_c   1.000
_cell.angle_alpha   90.00
_cell.angle_beta   90.00
_cell.angle_gamma   90.00
#
_symmetry.space_group_name_H-M   'P 1'
#
loop_
_entity.id
_entity.type
_entity.pdbx_description
1 polymer ?
#
loop_
_entity_poly.entity_id
_entity_poly.type
_entity_poly.pdbx_seq_one_letter_code
_entity_poly.pdbx_strand_id
1 'polypeptide(L)'
;DVRLKEQPQGLQILTVYENGAAHRAGLSAGDWVVAIDGSRVQTQQQWDQRLQRYGLGASLDIHVFRRDELRCYTVTLSESIAKEYEFTHDTNTN
;
A
#
# COMPACT_ATOMS: atom_id res chain seq x y z
N ASP A 1 1.87 -4.86 -3.80
CA ASP A 1 1.10 -3.92 -4.65
C ASP A 1 1.13 -2.45 -4.20
N VAL A 2 1.88 -2.09 -3.15
CA VAL A 2 2.13 -0.69 -2.78
C VAL A 2 3.58 -0.52 -2.38
N ARG A 3 4.16 0.66 -2.62
CA ARG A 3 5.40 1.11 -1.98
C ARG A 3 5.06 2.10 -0.88
N LEU A 4 5.58 1.85 0.31
CA LEU A 4 5.34 2.66 1.49
C LEU A 4 6.66 3.31 1.91
N LYS A 5 6.56 4.47 2.54
CA LYS A 5 7.68 5.16 3.17
C LYS A 5 7.32 5.52 4.59
N GLU A 6 8.13 5.05 5.52
CA GLU A 6 8.05 5.47 6.91
C GLU A 6 8.54 6.92 7.04
N GLN A 7 7.77 7.73 7.75
CA GLN A 7 8.09 9.10 8.10
C GLN A 7 7.77 9.35 9.58
N PRO A 8 8.33 10.40 10.20
CA PRO A 8 8.09 10.70 11.61
C PRO A 8 6.60 10.83 11.98
N GLN A 9 5.79 11.30 11.04
CA GLN A 9 4.35 11.50 11.22
C GLN A 9 3.48 10.27 10.87
N GLY A 10 4.07 9.20 10.30
CA GLY A 10 3.35 7.98 9.94
C GLY A 10 3.84 7.34 8.64
N LEU A 11 2.97 6.53 8.03
CA LEU A 11 3.31 5.73 6.85
C LEU A 11 2.68 6.34 5.59
N GLN A 12 3.49 6.75 4.64
CA GLN A 12 3.03 7.36 3.39
C GLN A 12 3.06 6.36 2.24
N ILE A 13 1.99 6.31 1.43
CA ILE A 13 1.98 5.57 0.16
C ILE A 13 2.74 6.36 -0.89
N LEU A 14 3.86 5.84 -1.36
CA LEU A 14 4.65 6.42 -2.45
C LEU A 14 4.13 6.01 -3.83
N THR A 15 3.73 4.75 -3.94
CA THR A 15 3.33 4.16 -5.22
C THR A 15 2.26 3.13 -4.99
N VAL A 16 1.24 3.15 -5.84
CA VAL A 16 0.24 2.09 -5.92
C VAL A 16 0.41 1.47 -7.29
N TYR A 17 0.64 0.15 -7.34
CA TYR A 17 0.80 -0.55 -8.60
C TYR A 17 -0.58 -0.78 -9.24
N GLU A 18 -0.68 -0.46 -10.53
CA GLU A 18 -1.90 -0.69 -11.30
C GLU A 18 -2.32 -2.16 -11.26
N ASN A 19 -3.63 -2.39 -11.27
CA ASN A 19 -4.23 -3.72 -11.12
C ASN A 19 -3.87 -4.46 -9.82
N GLY A 20 -3.22 -3.81 -8.86
CA GLY A 20 -3.00 -4.35 -7.52
C GLY A 20 -4.24 -4.25 -6.63
N ALA A 21 -4.21 -4.94 -5.49
CA ALA A 21 -5.27 -4.89 -4.47
C ALA A 21 -5.59 -3.45 -4.04
N ALA A 22 -4.54 -2.66 -3.78
CA ALA A 22 -4.68 -1.26 -3.37
C ALA A 22 -5.25 -0.35 -4.47
N HIS A 23 -4.87 -0.58 -5.74
CA HIS A 23 -5.42 0.18 -6.86
C HIS A 23 -6.92 -0.08 -7.03
N ARG A 24 -7.33 -1.35 -6.99
CA ARG A 24 -8.75 -1.73 -7.11
C ARG A 24 -9.59 -1.18 -5.96
N ALA A 25 -9.01 -1.04 -4.77
CA ALA A 25 -9.67 -0.44 -3.62
C ALA A 25 -9.77 1.10 -3.69
N GLY A 26 -9.04 1.75 -4.61
CA GLY A 26 -9.04 3.22 -4.75
C GLY A 26 -7.99 3.95 -3.92
N LEU A 27 -7.03 3.23 -3.33
CA LEU A 27 -5.85 3.84 -2.71
C LEU A 27 -4.99 4.51 -3.78
N SER A 28 -4.29 5.57 -3.39
CA SER A 28 -3.44 6.33 -4.32
C SER A 28 -2.14 6.75 -3.68
N ALA A 29 -1.15 7.04 -4.51
CA ALA A 29 0.08 7.67 -4.05
C ALA A 29 -0.23 9.03 -3.39
N GLY A 30 0.48 9.34 -2.31
CA GLY A 30 0.25 10.52 -1.48
C GLY A 30 -0.68 10.29 -0.28
N ASP A 31 -1.35 9.15 -0.21
CA ASP A 31 -2.17 8.79 0.96
C ASP A 31 -1.30 8.51 2.19
N TRP A 32 -1.78 8.96 3.34
CA TRP A 32 -1.15 8.72 4.64
C TRP A 32 -1.90 7.65 5.40
N VAL A 33 -1.33 6.47 5.52
CA VAL A 33 -1.93 5.36 6.27
C VAL A 33 -1.89 5.66 7.75
N VAL A 34 -3.04 5.54 8.40
CA VAL A 34 -3.18 5.75 9.85
C VAL A 34 -3.66 4.53 10.59
N ALA A 35 -4.51 3.70 9.98
CA ALA A 35 -5.01 2.48 10.61
C ALA A 35 -5.39 1.41 9.58
N ILE A 36 -5.31 0.16 10.01
CA ILE A 36 -5.81 -1.01 9.30
C ILE A 36 -6.76 -1.73 10.24
N ASP A 37 -8.01 -1.95 9.80
CA ASP A 37 -9.05 -2.66 10.54
C ASP A 37 -9.24 -2.10 11.96
N GLY A 38 -9.35 -0.76 12.05
CA GLY A 38 -9.48 -0.03 13.31
C GLY A 38 -8.22 0.06 14.18
N SER A 39 -7.13 -0.60 13.80
CA SER A 39 -5.87 -0.56 14.54
C SER A 39 -4.87 0.40 13.94
N ARG A 40 -4.32 1.30 14.76
CA ARG A 40 -3.31 2.27 14.33
C ARG A 40 -2.04 1.56 13.81
N VAL A 41 -1.52 2.08 12.70
CA VAL A 41 -0.27 1.62 12.09
C VAL A 41 0.61 2.83 11.82
N GLN A 42 1.87 2.76 12.27
CA GLN A 42 2.85 3.83 12.09
C GLN A 42 4.12 3.36 11.37
N THR A 43 4.40 2.05 11.41
CA THR A 43 5.59 1.46 10.77
C THR A 43 5.20 0.43 9.71
N GLN A 44 6.07 0.24 8.74
CA GLN A 44 5.98 -0.79 7.72
C GLN A 44 5.98 -2.18 8.35
N GLN A 45 6.77 -2.38 9.42
CA GLN A 45 6.73 -3.65 10.15
C GLN A 45 5.34 -3.95 10.73
N GLN A 46 4.65 -2.95 11.30
CA GLN A 46 3.28 -3.13 11.80
C GLN A 46 2.32 -3.41 10.66
N TRP A 47 2.45 -2.69 9.54
CA TRP A 47 1.68 -2.94 8.33
C TRP A 47 1.82 -4.40 7.87
N ASP A 48 3.05 -4.88 7.69
CA ASP A 48 3.34 -6.23 7.22
C ASP A 48 2.83 -7.30 8.19
N GLN A 49 3.05 -7.11 9.50
CA GLN A 49 2.53 -8.02 10.52
C GLN A 49 1.00 -8.10 10.53
N ARG A 50 0.31 -6.99 10.21
CA ARG A 50 -1.15 -7.01 10.09
C ARG A 50 -1.57 -7.80 8.87
N LEU A 51 -1.00 -7.50 7.69
CA LEU A 51 -1.34 -8.21 6.47
C LEU A 51 -1.06 -9.72 6.59
N GLN A 52 0.03 -10.13 7.23
CA GLN A 52 0.35 -11.54 7.47
C GLN A 52 -0.69 -12.30 8.31
N ARG A 53 -1.49 -11.60 9.14
CA ARG A 53 -2.58 -12.23 9.90
C ARG A 53 -3.78 -12.57 9.04
N TYR A 54 -3.91 -11.93 7.88
CA TYR A 54 -5.02 -12.13 6.97
C TYR A 54 -4.56 -12.97 5.77
N GLY A 55 -5.37 -13.95 5.40
CA GLY A 55 -5.12 -14.77 4.22
C GLY A 55 -5.44 -14.03 2.91
N LEU A 56 -5.00 -14.62 1.80
CA LEU A 56 -5.45 -14.22 0.47
C LEU A 56 -6.99 -14.28 0.40
N GLY A 57 -7.61 -13.25 -0.20
CA GLY A 57 -9.06 -13.09 -0.29
C GLY A 57 -9.70 -12.36 0.90
N ALA A 58 -8.96 -12.11 1.98
CA ALA A 58 -9.49 -11.32 3.10
C ALA A 58 -9.69 -9.85 2.70
N SER A 59 -10.76 -9.24 3.21
CA SER A 59 -11.03 -7.82 3.07
C SER A 59 -10.70 -7.09 4.36
N LEU A 60 -10.01 -5.96 4.25
CA LEU A 60 -9.53 -5.16 5.38
C LEU A 60 -9.73 -3.67 5.10
N ASP A 61 -10.18 -2.94 6.12
CA ASP A 61 -10.46 -1.52 6.02
C ASP A 61 -9.22 -0.70 6.31
N ILE A 62 -8.73 0.03 5.31
CA ILE A 62 -7.55 0.88 5.44
C ILE A 62 -8.00 2.33 5.56
N HIS A 63 -7.65 2.93 6.69
CA HIS A 63 -7.90 4.32 6.96
C HIS A 63 -6.68 5.13 6.53
N VAL A 64 -6.90 6.14 5.70
CA VAL A 64 -5.87 7.03 5.19
C VAL A 64 -6.27 8.49 5.28
N PHE A 65 -5.31 9.38 5.46
CA PHE A 65 -5.50 10.81 5.21
C PHE A 65 -5.11 11.16 3.78
N ARG A 66 -6.03 11.80 3.06
CA ARG A 66 -5.78 12.40 1.74
C ARG A 66 -6.16 13.87 1.80
N ARG A 67 -5.18 14.77 1.71
CA ARG A 67 -5.39 16.23 1.84
C ARG A 67 -6.19 16.59 3.10
N ASP A 68 -5.75 16.05 4.25
CA ASP A 68 -6.37 16.24 5.57
C ASP A 68 -7.77 15.65 5.76
N GLU A 69 -8.33 14.97 4.75
CA GLU A 69 -9.57 14.20 4.89
C GLU A 69 -9.26 12.75 5.28
N LEU A 70 -9.87 12.27 6.36
CA LEU A 70 -9.85 10.86 6.70
C LEU A 70 -10.78 10.10 5.75
N ARG A 71 -10.22 9.14 5.03
CA ARG A 71 -10.94 8.25 4.12
C ARG A 71 -10.72 6.81 4.53
N CYS A 72 -11.73 5.99 4.31
CA CYS A 72 -11.66 4.54 4.54
C CYS A 72 -11.81 3.83 3.20
N TYR A 73 -10.92 2.87 2.94
CA TYR A 73 -10.89 2.06 1.74
C TYR A 73 -10.84 0.59 2.12
N THR A 74 -11.83 -0.19 1.69
CA THR A 74 -11.83 -1.63 1.87
C THR A 74 -10.94 -2.28 0.81
N VAL A 75 -9.82 -2.83 1.25
CA VAL A 75 -8.84 -3.53 0.39
C VAL A 75 -9.05 -5.03 0.52
N THR A 76 -9.27 -5.71 -0.60
CA THR A 76 -9.25 -7.17 -0.65
C THR A 76 -7.85 -7.64 -1.01
N LEU A 77 -7.20 -8.35 -0.10
CA LEU A 77 -5.89 -8.96 -0.31
C LEU A 77 -5.97 -9.96 -1.47
N SER A 78 -5.22 -9.70 -2.52
CA SER A 78 -4.97 -10.68 -3.59
C SER A 78 -3.51 -11.06 -3.58
N GLU A 79 -3.15 -12.11 -4.34
CA GLU A 79 -1.74 -12.33 -4.66
C GLU A 79 -1.17 -11.05 -5.24
N SER A 80 -0.07 -10.58 -4.64
CA SER A 80 0.57 -9.35 -5.03
C SER A 80 1.23 -9.53 -6.39
N ILE A 81 0.77 -8.80 -7.40
CA ILE A 81 1.35 -8.78 -8.75
C ILE A 81 2.52 -7.77 -8.82
N ALA A 82 3.19 -7.52 -7.68
CA ALA A 82 4.42 -6.75 -7.67
C ALA A 82 5.57 -7.63 -8.21
N LYS A 83 5.49 -7.98 -9.50
CA LYS A 83 6.68 -8.33 -10.26
C LYS A 83 7.38 -7.02 -10.57
N GLU A 84 8.55 -6.84 -9.96
CA GLU A 84 9.58 -5.95 -10.48
C GLU A 84 9.77 -6.28 -11.96
N TYR A 85 9.20 -5.46 -12.83
CA TYR A 85 9.75 -5.29 -14.16
C TYR A 85 10.85 -4.25 -14.01
N GLU A 86 12.00 -4.68 -13.49
CA GLU A 86 13.25 -3.98 -13.67
C GLU A 86 13.54 -4.00 -15.17
N PHE A 87 13.08 -2.97 -15.89
CA PHE A 87 13.67 -2.67 -17.19
C PHE A 87 15.07 -2.12 -16.90
N THR A 88 16.05 -3.01 -16.80
CA THR A 88 17.41 -2.69 -17.22
C THR A 88 17.31 -2.27 -18.69
N HIS A 89 17.17 -0.96 -18.93
CA HIS A 89 17.54 -0.40 -20.22
C HIS A 89 19.06 -0.47 -20.31
N ASP A 90 19.55 -1.66 -20.67
CA ASP A 90 20.83 -1.82 -21.30
C ASP A 90 20.67 -1.27 -22.72
N THR A 91 21.12 -0.04 -22.92
CA THR A 91 21.50 0.41 -24.26
C THR A 91 22.93 0.93 -24.19
N ASN A 92 23.85 -0.03 -24.10
CA ASN A 92 25.06 0.05 -24.88
C ASN A 92 24.71 0.32 -26.37
N THR A 93 25.55 1.12 -27.05
CA THR A 93 25.69 1.36 -28.51
C THR A 93 25.56 2.85 -28.88
N ASN A 94 26.64 3.61 -28.77
CA ASN A 94 27.62 3.89 -29.86
C ASN A 94 28.55 5.05 -29.45
#